data_AF-A0A553APN2-F1
#
_entry.id   AF-A0A553APN2-F1
#
_cell.length_a   1.000
_cell.length_b   1.000
_cell.length_c   1.000
_cell.angle_alpha   90.00
_cell.angle_beta   90.00
_cell.angle_gamma   90.00
#
_symmetry.space_group_name_H-M   'P 1'
#
loop_
_entity.id
_entity.type
_entity.pdbx_description
1 polymer ?
#
loop_
_entity_poly.entity_id
_entity_poly.type
_entity_poly.pdbx_seq_one_letter_code
_entity_poly.pdbx_strand_id
1 'polypeptide(L)'
;MQAKPQTDEQGAVPGGAPHPRLRLRLRWQGTDAPVLIPDDPALIGGLAATQGGWPATACPDPISMPELALVKTGPRGSYALWSRHLDQPLEGLGLAGTICAINADLIESYLSCRPDLSGLHAGGAVIGGRLIALTGEAGSGKSTLIARLSAEPDIAIFCDDILPVAPDGTAIALGLATRLRLPLPPRASARLVDHVARYRGPADADYSYLAPPNQVPHGAMAPLRAVIALDRSDDDGPARLEWLDPGSMTRLMLLQNVAVNRSSAEAMARAQTLAAAGPALRLVYSDLEDAVSLLRRAFGGERMLPEGLPVGPARQLVQQPLVREIPVDPARSWQRIEGTILHQRGSAGFLARKDGATIWTLDRTALAVWMMLEHPGSAAGMAEILAEIFPDQPRRRLARDIARLLAGLWAEGLIRPALPSGPGRP
;
A
#
# COMPACT_ATOMS: atom_id res chain seq x y z
N MET A 1 -19.00 49.34 -58.04
CA MET A 1 -18.44 49.49 -56.68
C MET A 1 -18.95 48.32 -55.86
N GLN A 2 -18.33 47.17 -56.05
CA GLN A 2 -17.29 46.60 -55.17
C GLN A 2 -17.89 45.98 -53.90
N ALA A 3 -18.34 44.74 -54.10
CA ALA A 3 -18.36 43.71 -53.08
C ALA A 3 -16.93 43.45 -52.57
N LYS A 4 -16.79 43.25 -51.26
CA LYS A 4 -15.63 42.60 -50.67
C LYS A 4 -16.09 41.29 -50.01
N PRO A 5 -15.40 40.16 -50.23
CA PRO A 5 -15.89 38.84 -49.86
C PRO A 5 -15.43 38.42 -48.47
N GLN A 6 -16.24 37.58 -47.82
CA GLN A 6 -15.79 36.67 -46.76
C GLN A 6 -14.74 35.73 -47.35
N THR A 7 -13.54 35.76 -46.81
CA THR A 7 -12.52 34.74 -47.05
C THR A 7 -12.62 33.67 -45.96
N ASP A 8 -13.06 32.49 -46.38
CA ASP A 8 -12.69 31.20 -45.80
C ASP A 8 -11.16 31.11 -45.74
N GLU A 9 -10.60 30.98 -44.54
CA GLU A 9 -9.26 30.41 -44.36
C GLU A 9 -9.40 29.01 -43.77
N GLN A 10 -9.62 28.06 -44.67
CA GLN A 10 -9.07 26.72 -44.55
C GLN A 10 -7.54 26.85 -44.59
N GLY A 11 -6.92 26.92 -43.42
CA GLY A 11 -5.47 26.95 -43.23
C GLY A 11 -4.95 25.56 -42.88
N ALA A 12 -4.30 24.94 -43.86
CA ALA A 12 -3.60 23.67 -43.78
C ALA A 12 -2.69 23.52 -42.54
N VAL A 13 -2.67 22.32 -41.97
CA VAL A 13 -1.63 21.86 -41.03
C VAL A 13 -0.31 21.75 -41.81
N PRO A 14 0.73 22.57 -41.53
CA PRO A 14 1.99 22.45 -42.22
C PRO A 14 2.94 21.48 -41.50
N GLY A 15 3.47 20.52 -42.26
CA GLY A 15 4.86 20.06 -42.11
C GLY A 15 5.08 18.74 -41.36
N GLY A 16 5.13 17.62 -42.10
CA GLY A 16 5.76 16.38 -41.64
C GLY A 16 7.28 16.53 -41.47
N ALA A 17 8.01 15.65 -40.80
CA ALA A 17 7.71 14.38 -40.13
C ALA A 17 8.63 14.25 -38.88
N PRO A 18 8.42 13.25 -38.03
CA PRO A 18 9.25 12.07 -38.21
C PRO A 18 8.36 10.85 -38.42
N HIS A 19 8.88 9.85 -39.16
CA HIS A 19 8.26 8.54 -39.34
C HIS A 19 7.50 8.09 -38.09
N PRO A 20 6.30 7.46 -38.19
CA PRO A 20 5.73 6.77 -37.05
C PRO A 20 6.76 5.69 -36.68
N ARG A 21 7.62 5.98 -35.69
CA ARG A 21 8.52 5.00 -35.12
C ARG A 21 7.62 3.82 -34.76
N LEU A 22 7.89 2.68 -35.37
CA LEU A 22 7.09 1.46 -35.21
C LEU A 22 6.85 1.30 -33.71
N ARG A 23 5.57 1.17 -33.33
CA ARG A 23 5.23 0.92 -31.93
C ARG A 23 5.27 -0.58 -31.72
N LEU A 24 5.94 -1.00 -30.66
CA LEU A 24 5.84 -2.38 -30.22
C LEU A 24 4.61 -2.51 -29.35
N ARG A 25 3.73 -3.42 -29.73
CA ARG A 25 2.55 -3.79 -28.95
C ARG A 25 2.88 -5.05 -28.16
N LEU A 26 3.09 -4.91 -26.86
CA LEU A 26 3.53 -6.00 -25.99
C LEU A 26 2.45 -6.34 -24.97
N ARG A 27 2.18 -7.63 -24.77
CA ARG A 27 1.31 -8.12 -23.69
C ARG A 27 2.11 -9.03 -22.78
N TRP A 28 2.04 -8.76 -21.48
CA TRP A 28 2.69 -9.56 -20.45
C TRP A 28 1.80 -10.72 -20.04
N GLN A 29 2.43 -11.83 -19.63
CA GLN A 29 1.70 -12.98 -19.14
C GLN A 29 0.84 -12.57 -17.93
N GLY A 30 -0.46 -12.87 -18.02
CA GLY A 30 -1.39 -12.59 -16.94
C GLY A 30 -2.01 -11.21 -16.93
N THR A 31 -1.77 -10.37 -17.93
CA THR A 31 -2.49 -9.09 -18.13
C THR A 31 -3.58 -9.23 -19.20
N ASP A 32 -4.62 -8.40 -19.12
CA ASP A 32 -5.78 -8.41 -20.03
C ASP A 32 -5.60 -7.55 -21.29
N ALA A 33 -4.68 -6.59 -21.26
CA ALA A 33 -4.44 -5.66 -22.35
C ALA A 33 -2.94 -5.43 -22.60
N PRO A 34 -2.55 -5.04 -23.83
CA PRO A 34 -1.17 -4.76 -24.19
C PRO A 34 -0.77 -3.32 -23.86
N VAL A 35 0.54 -3.09 -23.68
CA VAL A 35 1.16 -1.77 -23.63
C VAL A 35 1.79 -1.47 -24.98
N LEU A 36 1.59 -0.25 -25.48
CA LEU A 36 2.25 0.25 -26.68
C LEU A 36 3.44 1.07 -26.28
N ILE A 37 4.63 0.62 -26.67
CA ILE A 37 5.87 1.33 -26.42
C ILE A 37 6.50 1.80 -27.73
N PRO A 38 7.22 2.93 -27.73
CA PRO A 38 8.03 3.30 -28.88
C PRO A 38 9.12 2.24 -29.11
N ASP A 39 9.55 2.09 -30.36
CA ASP A 39 10.80 1.40 -30.70
C ASP A 39 12.02 2.24 -30.23
N ASP A 40 12.20 2.28 -28.91
CA ASP A 40 13.29 2.95 -28.21
C ASP A 40 14.13 1.88 -27.48
N PRO A 41 15.37 1.63 -27.93
CA PRO A 41 16.25 0.63 -27.32
C PRO A 41 16.48 0.83 -25.82
N ALA A 42 16.48 2.07 -25.32
CA ALA A 42 16.70 2.34 -23.91
C ALA A 42 15.51 1.89 -23.06
N LEU A 43 14.28 2.16 -23.52
CA LEU A 43 13.06 1.71 -22.86
C LEU A 43 12.90 0.19 -22.94
N ILE A 44 13.12 -0.39 -24.13
CA ILE A 44 13.01 -1.84 -24.35
C ILE A 44 14.04 -2.59 -23.49
N GLY A 45 15.31 -2.18 -23.55
CA GLY A 45 16.37 -2.76 -22.75
C GLY A 45 16.13 -2.56 -21.25
N GLY A 46 15.59 -1.42 -20.85
CA GLY A 46 15.25 -1.14 -19.46
C GLY A 46 14.11 -2.00 -18.91
N LEU A 47 13.06 -2.22 -19.70
CA LEU A 47 11.98 -3.15 -19.33
C LEU A 47 12.52 -4.58 -19.20
N ALA A 48 13.30 -5.04 -20.18
CA ALA A 48 13.91 -6.37 -20.15
C ALA A 48 14.84 -6.56 -18.93
N ALA A 49 15.58 -5.53 -18.54
CA ALA A 49 16.48 -5.58 -17.38
C ALA A 49 15.77 -5.53 -16.01
N THR A 50 14.51 -5.07 -15.96
CA THR A 50 13.78 -4.84 -14.70
C THR A 50 12.62 -5.80 -14.46
N GLN A 51 12.23 -6.60 -15.45
CA GLN A 51 11.09 -7.51 -15.39
C GLN A 51 11.56 -8.97 -15.40
N GLY A 52 12.37 -9.33 -14.40
CA GLY A 52 13.04 -10.62 -14.24
C GLY A 52 12.14 -11.82 -14.52
N GLY A 53 12.21 -12.31 -15.76
CA GLY A 53 11.47 -13.49 -16.20
C GLY A 53 9.96 -13.30 -16.41
N TRP A 54 9.43 -12.07 -16.39
CA TRP A 54 8.01 -11.83 -16.69
C TRP A 54 7.79 -11.86 -18.22
N PRO A 55 7.18 -12.91 -18.78
CA PRO A 55 7.18 -13.08 -20.23
C PRO A 55 6.30 -12.05 -20.91
N ALA A 56 6.84 -11.35 -21.91
CA ALA A 56 6.11 -10.45 -22.79
C ALA A 56 6.03 -11.03 -24.21
N THR A 57 4.87 -10.91 -24.84
CA THR A 57 4.61 -11.38 -26.20
C THR A 57 4.22 -10.22 -27.09
N ALA A 58 4.83 -10.14 -28.27
CA ALA A 58 4.39 -9.22 -29.30
C ALA A 58 2.98 -9.61 -29.77
N CYS A 59 2.07 -8.63 -29.78
CA CYS A 59 0.72 -8.81 -30.27
C CYS A 59 0.61 -8.17 -31.66
N PRO A 60 -0.10 -8.81 -32.62
CA PRO A 60 -0.47 -8.13 -33.84
C PRO A 60 -1.37 -6.92 -33.53
N ASP A 61 -1.36 -5.91 -34.41
CA ASP A 61 -2.27 -4.77 -34.33
C ASP A 61 -3.74 -5.26 -34.31
N PRO A 62 -4.55 -4.87 -33.32
CA PRO A 62 -5.92 -5.32 -33.26
C PRO A 62 -6.87 -4.36 -33.95
N ILE A 63 -7.93 -4.95 -34.50
CA ILE A 63 -9.10 -4.23 -34.99
C ILE A 63 -9.99 -3.77 -33.81
N SER A 64 -9.80 -4.23 -32.55
CA SER A 64 -10.74 -3.88 -31.44
C SER A 64 -10.30 -3.99 -29.96
N MET A 65 -9.03 -4.23 -29.58
CA MET A 65 -8.67 -4.32 -28.14
C MET A 65 -8.14 -2.98 -27.59
N PRO A 66 -8.75 -2.42 -26.54
CA PRO A 66 -8.21 -1.23 -25.88
C PRO A 66 -6.85 -1.54 -25.24
N GLU A 67 -6.02 -0.51 -25.15
CA GLU A 67 -4.65 -0.60 -24.68
C GLU A 67 -4.62 -0.41 -23.17
N LEU A 68 -3.69 -1.10 -22.49
CA LEU A 68 -3.43 -0.87 -21.07
C LEU A 68 -2.80 0.50 -20.88
N ALA A 69 -1.76 0.77 -21.67
CA ALA A 69 -1.07 2.04 -21.70
C ALA A 69 -0.41 2.30 -23.06
N LEU A 70 -0.20 3.57 -23.37
CA LEU A 70 0.54 4.06 -24.51
C LEU A 70 1.69 4.94 -24.04
N VAL A 71 2.89 4.66 -24.53
CA VAL A 71 4.08 5.47 -24.28
C VAL A 71 4.49 6.18 -25.57
N LYS A 72 4.85 7.46 -25.45
CA LYS A 72 5.46 8.24 -26.54
C LYS A 72 6.77 8.85 -26.06
N THR A 73 7.74 8.93 -26.97
CA THR A 73 8.96 9.71 -26.75
C THR A 73 8.63 11.21 -26.76
N GLY A 74 9.08 11.92 -25.74
CA GLY A 74 9.01 13.37 -25.61
C GLY A 74 10.34 14.07 -25.93
N PRO A 75 10.40 15.39 -25.76
CA PRO A 75 11.62 16.18 -25.96
C PRO A 75 12.76 15.72 -25.03
N ARG A 76 14.01 15.87 -25.48
CA ARG A 76 15.22 15.64 -24.66
C ARG A 76 15.30 14.25 -24.00
N GLY A 77 14.74 13.22 -24.65
CA GLY A 77 14.79 11.84 -24.14
C GLY A 77 13.82 11.56 -22.99
N SER A 78 12.84 12.44 -22.76
CA SER A 78 11.73 12.17 -21.84
C SER A 78 10.66 11.28 -22.49
N TYR A 79 9.70 10.82 -21.70
CA TYR A 79 8.54 10.08 -22.17
C TYR A 79 7.24 10.68 -21.63
N ALA A 80 6.16 10.43 -22.37
CA ALA A 80 4.80 10.63 -21.90
C ALA A 80 4.06 9.28 -21.91
N LEU A 81 3.32 8.99 -20.85
CA LEU A 81 2.54 7.76 -20.68
C LEU A 81 1.07 8.10 -20.49
N TRP A 82 0.22 7.50 -21.33
CA TRP A 82 -1.24 7.47 -21.15
C TRP A 82 -1.60 6.08 -20.61
N SER A 83 -2.30 6.04 -19.48
CA SER A 83 -2.78 4.79 -18.86
C SER A 83 -4.30 4.77 -18.89
N ARG A 84 -4.90 3.59 -19.04
CA ARG A 84 -6.35 3.40 -18.85
C ARG A 84 -6.81 3.69 -17.42
N HIS A 85 -5.89 3.72 -16.47
CA HIS A 85 -6.14 3.94 -15.04
C HIS A 85 -5.96 5.41 -14.62
N LEU A 86 -5.58 6.30 -15.54
CA LEU A 86 -5.34 7.71 -15.27
C LEU A 86 -6.21 8.60 -16.15
N ASP A 87 -6.75 9.67 -15.57
CA ASP A 87 -7.54 10.66 -16.31
C ASP A 87 -6.69 11.56 -17.22
N GLN A 88 -5.40 11.73 -16.87
CA GLN A 88 -4.44 12.57 -17.59
C GLN A 88 -3.12 11.83 -17.80
N PRO A 89 -2.40 12.10 -18.91
CA PRO A 89 -1.09 11.50 -19.13
C PRO A 89 -0.06 11.96 -18.10
N LEU A 90 0.86 11.06 -17.79
CA LEU A 90 2.10 11.41 -17.09
C LEU A 90 3.12 11.91 -18.11
N GLU A 91 3.54 13.16 -17.98
CA GLU A 91 4.47 13.81 -18.91
C GLU A 91 5.85 14.04 -18.30
N GLY A 92 6.87 14.20 -19.14
CA GLY A 92 8.22 14.57 -18.70
C GLY A 92 8.94 13.46 -17.92
N LEU A 93 8.52 12.21 -18.05
CA LEU A 93 9.11 11.09 -17.33
C LEU A 93 10.53 10.78 -17.83
N GLY A 94 11.45 10.53 -16.91
CA GLY A 94 12.72 9.87 -17.21
C GLY A 94 12.55 8.36 -17.40
N LEU A 95 13.60 7.68 -17.84
CA LEU A 95 13.55 6.25 -18.15
C LEU A 95 13.03 5.38 -16.98
N ALA A 96 13.55 5.60 -15.76
CA ALA A 96 13.12 4.81 -14.60
C ALA A 96 11.68 5.16 -14.17
N GLY A 97 11.29 6.42 -14.23
CA GLY A 97 9.89 6.87 -14.06
C GLY A 97 8.93 6.20 -15.04
N THR A 98 9.28 6.14 -16.32
CA THR A 98 8.47 5.47 -17.36
C THR A 98 8.33 3.98 -17.11
N ILE A 99 9.43 3.28 -16.81
CA ILE A 99 9.39 1.85 -16.46
C ILE A 99 8.49 1.61 -15.23
N CYS A 100 8.56 2.48 -14.22
CA CYS A 100 7.72 2.34 -13.04
C CYS A 100 6.23 2.51 -13.37
N ALA A 101 5.88 3.52 -14.17
CA ALA A 101 4.49 3.76 -14.54
C ALA A 101 3.92 2.57 -15.36
N ILE A 102 4.72 2.01 -16.28
CA ILE A 102 4.35 0.77 -16.99
C ILE A 102 4.16 -0.38 -16.00
N ASN A 103 5.10 -0.60 -15.07
CA ASN A 103 5.01 -1.67 -14.08
C ASN A 103 3.77 -1.52 -13.18
N ALA A 104 3.40 -0.30 -12.78
CA ALA A 104 2.19 -0.05 -12.01
C ALA A 104 0.93 -0.49 -12.78
N ASP A 105 0.80 -0.13 -14.06
CA ASP A 105 -0.31 -0.57 -14.90
C ASP A 105 -0.33 -2.10 -15.09
N LEU A 106 0.85 -2.72 -15.25
CA LEU A 106 0.96 -4.18 -15.35
C LEU A 106 0.53 -4.89 -14.07
N ILE A 107 0.91 -4.36 -12.89
CA ILE A 107 0.48 -4.89 -11.59
C ILE A 107 -1.03 -4.78 -11.44
N GLU A 108 -1.59 -3.60 -11.73
CA GLU A 108 -3.03 -3.34 -11.63
C GLU A 108 -3.83 -4.28 -12.54
N SER A 109 -3.40 -4.44 -13.80
CA SER A 109 -3.97 -5.40 -14.74
C SER A 109 -3.85 -6.85 -14.25
N TYR A 110 -2.66 -7.24 -13.74
CA TYR A 110 -2.41 -8.59 -13.24
C TYR A 110 -3.31 -8.97 -12.07
N LEU A 111 -3.52 -8.05 -11.11
CA LEU A 111 -4.40 -8.23 -9.96
C LEU A 111 -5.87 -8.20 -10.38
N SER A 112 -6.26 -7.30 -11.29
CA SER A 112 -7.64 -7.22 -11.80
C SER A 112 -8.08 -8.50 -12.52
N CYS A 113 -7.15 -9.18 -13.21
CA CYS A 113 -7.40 -10.48 -13.84
C CYS A 113 -7.54 -11.64 -12.83
N ARG A 114 -7.21 -11.40 -11.55
CA ARG A 114 -7.15 -12.41 -10.49
C ARG A 114 -7.77 -11.85 -9.22
N PRO A 115 -9.10 -11.64 -9.22
CA PRO A 115 -9.78 -10.95 -8.12
C PRO A 115 -9.55 -11.63 -6.77
N ASP A 116 -9.27 -12.94 -6.72
CA ASP A 116 -9.03 -13.67 -5.47
C ASP A 116 -7.67 -13.36 -4.82
N LEU A 117 -6.74 -12.75 -5.54
CA LEU A 117 -5.46 -12.33 -4.96
C LEU A 117 -5.63 -11.04 -4.17
N SER A 118 -4.91 -10.95 -3.05
CA SER A 118 -4.62 -9.68 -2.39
C SER A 118 -3.36 -9.08 -3.01
N GLY A 119 -3.27 -7.76 -3.09
CA GLY A 119 -2.07 -7.04 -3.53
C GLY A 119 -1.50 -6.27 -2.35
N LEU A 120 -0.54 -6.85 -1.63
CA LEU A 120 0.03 -6.19 -0.46
C LEU A 120 1.14 -5.22 -0.88
N HIS A 121 1.01 -3.94 -0.53
CA HIS A 121 2.09 -2.96 -0.66
C HIS A 121 3.18 -3.24 0.39
N ALA A 122 4.17 -4.01 -0.02
CA ALA A 122 5.24 -4.53 0.80
C ALA A 122 6.46 -4.93 -0.03
N GLY A 123 7.63 -4.77 0.60
CA GLY A 123 8.85 -5.43 0.16
C GLY A 123 8.90 -6.86 0.68
N GLY A 124 9.35 -7.81 -0.13
CA GLY A 124 9.41 -9.23 0.20
C GLY A 124 10.83 -9.76 0.13
N ALA A 125 11.27 -10.48 1.16
CA ALA A 125 12.58 -11.11 1.19
C ALA A 125 12.48 -12.54 1.73
N VAL A 126 13.24 -13.45 1.14
CA VAL A 126 13.40 -14.82 1.62
C VAL A 126 14.68 -14.90 2.42
N ILE A 127 14.54 -15.12 3.73
CA ILE A 127 15.66 -15.24 4.68
C ILE A 127 15.58 -16.63 5.32
N GLY A 128 16.65 -17.43 5.24
CA GLY A 128 16.65 -18.79 5.77
C GLY A 128 15.51 -19.67 5.22
N GLY A 129 15.15 -19.48 3.93
CA GLY A 129 14.04 -20.20 3.28
C GLY A 129 12.64 -19.72 3.66
N ARG A 130 12.50 -18.61 4.41
CA ARG A 130 11.21 -18.06 4.85
C ARG A 130 10.94 -16.73 4.18
N LEU A 131 9.84 -16.63 3.47
CA LEU A 131 9.37 -15.36 2.91
C LEU A 131 8.79 -14.49 4.03
N ILE A 132 9.36 -13.32 4.22
CA ILE A 132 8.84 -12.25 5.07
C ILE A 132 8.39 -11.08 4.21
N ALA A 133 7.31 -10.42 4.62
CA ALA A 133 6.85 -9.16 4.03
C ALA A 133 7.12 -7.99 4.96
N LEU A 134 7.73 -6.93 4.43
CA LEU A 134 8.03 -5.67 5.08
C LEU A 134 7.05 -4.62 4.57
N THR A 135 6.19 -4.14 5.45
CA THR A 135 5.12 -3.21 5.08
C THR A 135 5.13 -2.00 6.02
N GLY A 136 4.49 -0.90 5.63
CA GLY A 136 4.51 0.33 6.40
C GLY A 136 4.10 1.53 5.56
N GLU A 137 3.90 2.66 6.22
CA GLU A 137 3.50 3.90 5.57
C GLU A 137 4.52 4.38 4.53
N ALA A 138 4.10 5.30 3.65
CA ALA A 138 4.99 5.94 2.70
C ALA A 138 6.14 6.62 3.45
N GLY A 139 7.37 6.42 2.99
CA GLY A 139 8.57 6.98 3.65
C GLY A 139 9.15 6.14 4.79
N SER A 140 8.51 5.03 5.19
CA SER A 140 9.06 4.09 6.18
C SER A 140 10.39 3.43 5.78
N GLY A 141 10.81 3.56 4.51
CA GLY A 141 12.10 3.08 4.03
C GLY A 141 12.08 1.66 3.44
N LYS A 142 10.90 1.12 3.09
CA LYS A 142 10.74 -0.22 2.48
C LYS A 142 11.76 -0.51 1.37
N SER A 143 11.77 0.30 0.31
CA SER A 143 12.65 0.07 -0.84
C SER A 143 14.12 0.27 -0.52
N THR A 144 14.46 1.17 0.41
CA THR A 144 15.84 1.30 0.89
C THR A 144 16.29 0.06 1.66
N LEU A 145 15.43 -0.50 2.51
CA LEU A 145 15.74 -1.70 3.27
C LEU A 145 15.79 -2.95 2.37
N ILE A 146 14.89 -3.08 1.39
CA ILE A 146 14.95 -4.14 0.36
C ILE A 146 16.22 -4.03 -0.48
N ALA A 147 16.58 -2.84 -0.95
CA ALA A 147 17.83 -2.59 -1.66
C ALA A 147 19.06 -2.92 -0.82
N ARG A 148 18.99 -2.74 0.50
CA ARG A 148 20.06 -3.17 1.37
C ARG A 148 20.07 -4.69 1.53
N LEU A 149 18.93 -5.33 1.80
CA LEU A 149 18.82 -6.78 1.92
C LEU A 149 19.32 -7.49 0.65
N SER A 150 19.13 -6.89 -0.52
CA SER A 150 19.59 -7.45 -1.80
C SER A 150 21.12 -7.52 -1.93
N ALA A 151 21.86 -6.81 -1.08
CA ALA A 151 23.32 -6.93 -1.01
C ALA A 151 23.80 -8.16 -0.22
N GLU A 152 22.89 -8.88 0.44
CA GLU A 152 23.22 -10.14 1.12
C GLU A 152 23.04 -11.33 0.17
N PRO A 153 24.09 -12.14 -0.06
CA PRO A 153 24.05 -13.24 -1.04
C PRO A 153 23.14 -14.40 -0.61
N ASP A 154 22.86 -14.54 0.68
CA ASP A 154 22.00 -15.56 1.29
C ASP A 154 20.52 -15.14 1.37
N ILE A 155 20.19 -13.93 0.90
CA ILE A 155 18.82 -13.42 0.89
C ILE A 155 18.34 -13.32 -0.56
N ALA A 156 17.16 -13.87 -0.84
CA ALA A 156 16.51 -13.69 -2.13
C ALA A 156 15.44 -12.60 -2.05
N ILE A 157 15.39 -11.69 -3.02
CA ILE A 157 14.42 -10.59 -3.05
C ILE A 157 13.19 -11.03 -3.83
N PHE A 158 12.06 -11.10 -3.14
CA PHE A 158 10.82 -11.60 -3.71
C PHE A 158 10.03 -10.48 -4.39
N CYS A 159 10.02 -9.28 -3.80
CA CYS A 159 9.46 -8.06 -4.37
C CYS A 159 9.96 -6.82 -3.61
N ASP A 160 9.71 -5.64 -4.16
CA ASP A 160 9.99 -4.35 -3.49
C ASP A 160 8.69 -3.59 -3.17
N ASP A 161 7.73 -3.58 -4.10
CA ASP A 161 6.57 -2.71 -4.04
C ASP A 161 5.26 -3.45 -3.74
N ILE A 162 4.83 -4.32 -4.65
CA ILE A 162 3.58 -5.07 -4.53
C ILE A 162 3.87 -6.57 -4.46
N LEU A 163 3.29 -7.23 -3.45
CA LEU A 163 3.32 -8.66 -3.21
C LEU A 163 1.91 -9.25 -3.40
N PRO A 164 1.62 -9.91 -4.54
CA PRO A 164 0.42 -10.70 -4.68
C PRO A 164 0.40 -11.88 -3.70
N VAL A 165 -0.71 -12.06 -2.98
CA VAL A 165 -0.91 -13.16 -2.02
C VAL A 165 -2.24 -13.84 -2.26
N ALA A 166 -2.22 -15.15 -2.44
CA ALA A 166 -3.41 -15.99 -2.60
C ALA A 166 -4.12 -16.24 -1.25
N PRO A 167 -5.40 -16.65 -1.26
CA PRO A 167 -6.18 -16.87 -0.04
C PRO A 167 -5.58 -17.89 0.94
N ASP A 168 -4.77 -18.83 0.46
CA ASP A 168 -4.07 -19.83 1.26
C ASP A 168 -2.77 -19.30 1.92
N GLY A 169 -2.43 -18.02 1.70
CA GLY A 169 -1.21 -17.40 2.19
C GLY A 169 0.01 -17.61 1.28
N THR A 170 -0.17 -18.20 0.09
CA THR A 170 0.92 -18.34 -0.87
C THR A 170 1.15 -17.02 -1.62
N ALA A 171 2.36 -16.48 -1.53
CA ALA A 171 2.74 -15.27 -2.25
C ALA A 171 3.36 -15.59 -3.60
N ILE A 172 3.22 -14.67 -4.57
CA ILE A 172 3.68 -14.83 -5.95
C ILE A 172 4.64 -13.69 -6.29
N ALA A 173 5.85 -14.01 -6.72
CA ALA A 173 6.82 -13.01 -7.16
C ALA A 173 6.43 -12.49 -8.54
N LEU A 174 6.44 -11.17 -8.72
CA LEU A 174 6.21 -10.56 -10.03
C LEU A 174 7.47 -10.45 -10.88
N GLY A 175 8.65 -10.69 -10.29
CA GLY A 175 9.94 -10.56 -10.97
C GLY A 175 10.40 -9.12 -11.19
N LEU A 176 9.72 -8.14 -10.60
CA LEU A 176 10.08 -6.74 -10.76
C LEU A 176 11.30 -6.37 -9.89
N ALA A 177 12.28 -5.74 -10.53
CA ALA A 177 13.48 -5.23 -9.89
C ALA A 177 13.15 -4.12 -8.87
N THR A 178 13.94 -4.06 -7.79
CA THR A 178 13.85 -3.03 -6.75
C THR A 178 14.05 -1.63 -7.33
N ARG A 179 13.13 -0.70 -7.05
CA ARG A 179 13.21 0.69 -7.50
C ARG A 179 13.67 1.57 -6.33
N LEU A 180 14.93 1.95 -6.34
CA LEU A 180 15.53 2.76 -5.29
C LEU A 180 15.43 4.26 -5.61
N ARG A 181 14.99 5.06 -4.63
CA ARG A 181 15.01 6.53 -4.71
C ARG A 181 16.42 7.08 -4.50
N LEU A 182 16.77 8.12 -5.25
CA LEU A 182 18.02 8.86 -5.20
C LEU A 182 17.80 10.31 -4.71
N PRO A 183 18.84 10.97 -4.16
CA PRO A 183 20.11 10.36 -3.74
C PRO A 183 19.91 9.38 -2.57
N LEU A 184 20.90 8.53 -2.32
CA LEU A 184 20.86 7.64 -1.16
C LEU A 184 20.81 8.46 0.14
N PRO A 185 20.21 7.93 1.22
CA PRO A 185 20.21 8.61 2.52
C PRO A 185 21.64 8.96 2.95
N PRO A 186 21.87 10.11 3.63
CA PRO A 186 23.21 10.52 4.07
C PRO A 186 23.92 9.49 4.96
N ARG A 187 23.14 8.70 5.71
CA ARG A 187 23.63 7.61 6.58
C ARG A 187 23.68 6.24 5.86
N ALA A 188 23.62 6.21 4.52
CA ALA A 188 23.76 4.96 3.78
C ALA A 188 25.14 4.33 4.04
N SER A 189 25.16 3.03 4.35
CA SER A 189 26.40 2.31 4.58
C SER A 189 27.22 2.18 3.31
N ALA A 190 28.55 2.05 3.45
CA ALA A 190 29.44 1.76 2.32
C ALA A 190 28.98 0.52 1.53
N ARG A 191 28.47 -0.49 2.22
CA ARG A 191 27.94 -1.71 1.61
C ARG A 191 26.73 -1.45 0.72
N LEU A 192 25.79 -0.59 1.13
CA LEU A 192 24.67 -0.20 0.27
C LEU A 192 25.16 0.60 -0.93
N VAL A 193 26.06 1.56 -0.72
CA VAL A 193 26.62 2.40 -1.79
C VAL A 193 27.32 1.54 -2.85
N ASP A 194 28.20 0.63 -2.43
CA ASP A 194 28.92 -0.27 -3.34
C ASP A 194 27.96 -1.21 -4.08
N HIS A 195 26.93 -1.72 -3.38
CA HIS A 195 25.91 -2.58 -3.99
C HIS A 195 25.12 -1.84 -5.08
N VAL A 196 24.67 -0.61 -4.79
CA VAL A 196 23.95 0.24 -5.74
C VAL A 196 24.83 0.56 -6.94
N ALA A 197 26.12 0.87 -6.73
CA ALA A 197 27.05 1.13 -7.82
C ALA A 197 27.25 -0.11 -8.72
N ARG A 198 27.32 -1.30 -8.11
CA ARG A 198 27.59 -2.56 -8.82
C ARG A 198 26.39 -3.06 -9.64
N TYR A 199 25.18 -2.95 -9.11
CA TYR A 199 23.97 -3.52 -9.73
C TYR A 199 23.00 -2.47 -10.26
N ARG A 200 23.53 -1.27 -10.55
CA ARG A 200 22.75 -0.16 -11.09
C ARG A 200 22.12 -0.56 -12.43
N GLY A 201 20.80 -0.52 -12.49
CA GLY A 201 20.02 -0.71 -13.70
C GLY A 201 19.57 0.63 -14.31
N PRO A 202 18.47 0.63 -15.08
CA PRO A 202 17.86 1.85 -15.61
C PRO A 202 17.62 2.90 -14.51
N ALA A 203 17.95 4.14 -14.80
CA ALA A 203 17.92 5.23 -13.84
C ALA A 203 17.48 6.55 -14.48
N ASP A 204 17.02 7.48 -13.64
CA ASP A 204 16.84 8.89 -13.93
C ASP A 204 17.41 9.74 -12.78
N ALA A 205 17.01 11.01 -12.65
CA ALA A 205 17.51 11.91 -11.62
C ALA A 205 17.10 11.46 -10.21
N ASP A 206 15.90 10.89 -10.07
CA ASP A 206 15.26 10.64 -8.78
C ASP A 206 15.25 9.15 -8.42
N TYR A 207 15.49 8.25 -9.38
CA TYR A 207 15.38 6.81 -9.18
C TYR A 207 16.43 5.99 -9.93
N SER A 208 16.75 4.83 -9.38
CA SER A 208 17.50 3.78 -10.04
C SER A 208 16.90 2.43 -9.73
N TYR A 209 16.71 1.60 -10.75
CA TYR A 209 16.45 0.19 -10.54
C TYR A 209 17.74 -0.52 -10.13
N LEU A 210 17.60 -1.59 -9.34
CA LEU A 210 18.68 -2.51 -8.99
C LEU A 210 18.36 -3.90 -9.57
N ALA A 211 19.30 -4.48 -10.30
CA ALA A 211 19.15 -5.81 -10.90
C ALA A 211 20.19 -6.80 -10.34
N PRO A 212 20.15 -7.12 -9.03
CA PRO A 212 21.06 -8.09 -8.45
C PRO A 212 20.64 -9.54 -8.80
N PRO A 213 21.59 -10.50 -8.79
CA PRO A 213 21.32 -11.87 -9.22
C PRO A 213 20.41 -12.67 -8.27
N ASN A 214 20.15 -12.16 -7.07
CA ASN A 214 19.28 -12.77 -6.05
C ASN A 214 17.82 -12.28 -6.13
N GLN A 215 17.44 -11.55 -7.18
CA GLN A 215 16.04 -11.26 -7.48
C GLN A 215 15.30 -12.54 -7.87
N VAL A 216 14.19 -12.81 -7.22
CA VAL A 216 13.32 -13.95 -7.52
C VAL A 216 12.55 -13.66 -8.82
N PRO A 217 12.51 -14.60 -9.78
CA PRO A 217 11.84 -14.40 -11.07
C PRO A 217 10.32 -14.43 -10.95
N HIS A 218 9.64 -13.91 -11.98
CA HIS A 218 8.19 -13.94 -12.09
C HIS A 218 7.61 -15.35 -11.94
N GLY A 219 6.49 -15.46 -11.24
CA GLY A 219 5.73 -16.70 -11.07
C GLY A 219 6.28 -17.65 -10.00
N ALA A 220 7.43 -17.36 -9.39
CA ALA A 220 7.89 -18.09 -8.23
C ALA A 220 6.90 -17.92 -7.06
N MET A 221 6.67 -19.00 -6.31
CA MET A 221 5.70 -19.04 -5.22
C MET A 221 6.37 -19.43 -3.92
N ALA A 222 5.98 -18.78 -2.82
CA ALA A 222 6.44 -19.15 -1.49
C ALA A 222 5.36 -18.84 -0.44
N PRO A 223 5.22 -19.66 0.62
CA PRO A 223 4.31 -19.36 1.71
C PRO A 223 4.79 -18.12 2.47
N LEU A 224 3.92 -17.13 2.66
CA LEU A 224 4.20 -15.98 3.50
C LEU A 224 4.31 -16.44 4.97
N ARG A 225 5.44 -16.17 5.62
CA ARG A 225 5.72 -16.66 6.99
C ARG A 225 5.66 -15.59 8.06
N ALA A 226 5.84 -14.32 7.70
CA ALA A 226 5.72 -13.20 8.63
C ALA A 226 5.40 -11.92 7.88
N VAL A 227 4.67 -11.03 8.56
CA VAL A 227 4.44 -9.65 8.12
C VAL A 227 5.01 -8.73 9.20
N ILE A 228 5.83 -7.78 8.78
CA ILE A 228 6.59 -6.91 9.66
C ILE A 228 6.26 -5.46 9.30
N ALA A 229 5.68 -4.74 10.26
CA ALA A 229 5.46 -3.30 10.15
C ALA A 229 6.78 -2.56 10.37
N LEU A 230 7.18 -1.73 9.41
CA LEU A 230 8.35 -0.87 9.53
C LEU A 230 8.01 0.39 10.31
N ASP A 231 8.82 0.67 11.31
CA ASP A 231 8.78 1.91 12.08
C ASP A 231 10.19 2.51 12.12
N ARG A 232 10.45 3.41 11.19
CA ARG A 232 11.73 4.09 11.14
C ARG A 232 11.73 5.19 12.20
N SER A 233 12.65 5.08 13.14
CA SER A 233 12.83 6.05 14.20
C SER A 233 14.02 6.97 13.87
N ASP A 234 13.91 8.23 14.27
CA ASP A 234 15.04 9.17 14.25
C ASP A 234 15.92 9.03 15.50
N ASP A 235 15.49 8.25 16.50
CA ASP A 235 16.27 7.98 17.69
C ASP A 235 17.42 7.01 17.33
N ASP A 236 18.64 7.35 17.75
CA ASP A 236 19.86 6.57 17.49
C ASP A 236 19.95 5.27 18.35
N GLY A 237 18.82 4.61 18.60
CA GLY A 237 18.73 3.34 19.32
C GLY A 237 18.92 2.11 18.41
N PRO A 238 19.33 0.96 18.98
CA PRO A 238 19.53 -0.26 18.21
C PRO A 238 18.21 -0.76 17.60
N ALA A 239 18.32 -1.41 16.44
CA ALA A 239 17.17 -2.07 15.83
C ALA A 239 16.57 -3.11 16.79
N ARG A 240 15.24 -3.17 16.85
CA ARG A 240 14.53 -4.14 17.68
C ARG A 240 13.22 -4.58 17.04
N LEU A 241 12.81 -5.79 17.39
CA LEU A 241 11.49 -6.30 17.06
C LEU A 241 10.58 -6.10 18.26
N GLU A 242 9.34 -5.72 18.01
CA GLU A 242 8.29 -5.68 19.01
C GLU A 242 7.09 -6.45 18.48
N TRP A 243 6.31 -7.04 19.39
CA TRP A 243 5.02 -7.58 18.98
C TRP A 243 4.12 -6.43 18.50
N LEU A 244 3.33 -6.70 17.47
CA LEU A 244 2.26 -5.81 17.05
C LEU A 244 0.94 -6.44 17.45
N ASP A 245 0.03 -5.66 18.01
CA ASP A 245 -1.28 -6.21 18.34
C ASP A 245 -2.01 -6.68 17.06
N PRO A 246 -2.78 -7.78 17.11
CA PRO A 246 -3.46 -8.31 15.93
C PRO A 246 -4.41 -7.32 15.24
N GLY A 247 -4.97 -6.39 16.01
CA GLY A 247 -5.83 -5.32 15.48
C GLY A 247 -5.03 -4.35 14.61
N SER A 248 -3.89 -3.87 15.09
CA SER A 248 -2.97 -3.03 14.30
C SER A 248 -2.46 -3.73 13.05
N MET A 249 -2.16 -5.03 13.13
CA MET A 249 -1.76 -5.80 11.93
C MET A 249 -2.91 -5.90 10.92
N THR A 250 -4.13 -6.23 11.36
CA THR A 250 -5.31 -6.28 10.48
C THR A 250 -5.55 -4.92 9.82
N ARG A 251 -5.43 -3.82 10.58
CA ARG A 251 -5.54 -2.46 10.06
C ARG A 251 -4.48 -2.19 9.00
N LEU A 252 -3.23 -2.56 9.27
CA LEU A 252 -2.14 -2.38 8.32
C LEU A 252 -2.41 -3.16 7.03
N MET A 253 -2.89 -4.40 7.12
CA MET A 253 -3.28 -5.19 5.95
C MET A 253 -4.42 -4.56 5.15
N LEU A 254 -5.39 -3.92 5.81
CA LEU A 254 -6.43 -3.14 5.11
C LEU A 254 -5.85 -1.95 4.36
N LEU A 255 -4.99 -1.17 5.01
CA LEU A 255 -4.42 0.06 4.44
C LEU A 255 -3.40 -0.22 3.33
N GLN A 256 -2.74 -1.37 3.37
CA GLN A 256 -1.67 -1.73 2.45
C GLN A 256 -2.17 -2.68 1.35
N ASN A 257 -3.44 -3.08 1.34
CA ASN A 257 -4.00 -3.86 0.24
C ASN A 257 -4.46 -2.94 -0.89
N VAL A 258 -3.84 -3.07 -2.06
CA VAL A 258 -4.15 -2.29 -3.27
C VAL A 258 -5.11 -3.01 -4.20
N ALA A 259 -5.44 -4.28 -3.95
CA ALA A 259 -6.38 -5.01 -4.79
C ALA A 259 -7.82 -4.47 -4.65
N VAL A 260 -8.54 -4.44 -5.77
CA VAL A 260 -9.96 -4.07 -5.79
C VAL A 260 -10.78 -5.07 -4.96
N ASN A 261 -11.55 -4.55 -4.00
CA ASN A 261 -12.47 -5.35 -3.19
C ASN A 261 -13.92 -5.06 -3.60
N ARG A 262 -14.78 -6.09 -3.70
CA ARG A 262 -16.18 -5.88 -4.07
C ARG A 262 -17.04 -5.39 -2.91
N SER A 263 -16.56 -5.58 -1.68
CA SER A 263 -17.23 -5.12 -0.46
C SER A 263 -16.22 -4.90 0.67
N SER A 264 -16.62 -4.11 1.67
CA SER A 264 -15.88 -3.96 2.93
C SER A 264 -15.72 -5.28 3.69
N ALA A 265 -16.71 -6.17 3.63
CA ALA A 265 -16.65 -7.49 4.25
C ALA A 265 -15.55 -8.37 3.62
N GLU A 266 -15.42 -8.32 2.29
CA GLU A 266 -14.36 -9.02 1.56
C GLU A 266 -12.97 -8.45 1.89
N ALA A 267 -12.83 -7.12 1.91
CA ALA A 267 -11.58 -6.47 2.30
C ALA A 267 -11.15 -6.85 3.72
N MET A 268 -12.11 -6.88 4.66
CA MET A 268 -11.89 -7.32 6.05
C MET A 268 -11.45 -8.78 6.14
N ALA A 269 -12.14 -9.69 5.45
CA ALA A 269 -11.79 -11.11 5.47
C ALA A 269 -10.37 -11.36 4.93
N ARG A 270 -9.98 -10.67 3.85
CA ARG A 270 -8.63 -10.74 3.28
C ARG A 270 -7.58 -10.20 4.26
N ALA A 271 -7.82 -9.03 4.83
CA ALA A 271 -6.90 -8.43 5.79
C ALA A 271 -6.68 -9.31 7.02
N GLN A 272 -7.74 -9.95 7.52
CA GLN A 272 -7.63 -10.91 8.63
C GLN A 272 -6.84 -12.16 8.25
N THR A 273 -7.03 -12.67 7.03
CA THR A 273 -6.29 -13.83 6.51
C THR A 273 -4.80 -13.51 6.42
N LEU A 274 -4.44 -12.36 5.84
CA LEU A 274 -3.06 -11.89 5.76
C LEU A 274 -2.44 -11.65 7.13
N ALA A 275 -3.19 -11.03 8.04
CA ALA A 275 -2.74 -10.79 9.41
C ALA A 275 -2.52 -12.09 10.21
N ALA A 276 -3.15 -13.19 9.80
CA ALA A 276 -3.00 -14.51 10.41
C ALA A 276 -1.90 -15.37 9.77
N ALA A 277 -1.25 -14.92 8.69
CA ALA A 277 -0.24 -15.69 7.96
C ALA A 277 1.04 -15.97 8.77
N GLY A 278 1.29 -15.21 9.83
CA GLY A 278 2.47 -15.38 10.68
C GLY A 278 2.52 -14.41 11.86
N PRO A 279 3.68 -14.32 12.54
CA PRO A 279 3.89 -13.38 13.63
C PRO A 279 3.61 -11.94 13.20
N ALA A 280 2.79 -11.23 13.98
CA ALA A 280 2.56 -9.80 13.81
C ALA A 280 3.67 -9.03 14.53
N LEU A 281 4.62 -8.51 13.77
CA LEU A 281 5.80 -7.83 14.32
C LEU A 281 5.89 -6.39 13.84
N ARG A 282 6.57 -5.57 14.64
CA ARG A 282 7.04 -4.24 14.28
C ARG A 282 8.56 -4.21 14.36
N LEU A 283 9.22 -3.75 13.31
CA LEU A 283 10.65 -3.49 13.29
C LEU A 283 10.88 -2.00 13.53
N VAL A 284 11.46 -1.67 14.67
CA VAL A 284 11.92 -0.32 14.98
C VAL A 284 13.39 -0.21 14.66
N TYR A 285 13.77 0.76 13.85
CA TYR A 285 15.17 0.93 13.45
C TYR A 285 15.47 2.36 13.00
N SER A 286 16.72 2.78 13.18
CA SER A 286 17.28 4.02 12.65
C SER A 286 18.48 3.77 11.72
N ASP A 287 19.18 2.64 11.93
CA ASP A 287 20.28 2.15 11.11
C ASP A 287 19.90 0.91 10.27
N LEU A 288 20.35 0.87 9.02
CA LEU A 288 20.03 -0.20 8.07
C LEU A 288 20.82 -1.49 8.34
N GLU A 289 22.06 -1.40 8.81
CA GLU A 289 22.91 -2.57 9.09
C GLU A 289 22.39 -3.31 10.32
N ASP A 290 22.00 -2.57 11.36
CA ASP A 290 21.36 -3.13 12.54
C ASP A 290 20.04 -3.83 12.19
N ALA A 291 19.20 -3.21 11.34
CA ALA A 291 17.96 -3.80 10.86
C ALA A 291 18.19 -5.10 10.09
N VAL A 292 19.14 -5.13 9.16
CA VAL A 292 19.49 -6.32 8.37
C VAL A 292 20.04 -7.43 9.27
N SER A 293 20.96 -7.09 10.18
CA SER A 293 21.54 -8.03 11.15
C SER A 293 20.46 -8.67 12.01
N LEU A 294 19.52 -7.86 12.52
CA LEU A 294 18.40 -8.35 13.32
C LEU A 294 17.46 -9.26 12.52
N LEU A 295 17.07 -8.88 11.31
CA LEU A 295 16.21 -9.70 10.45
C LEU A 295 16.88 -11.04 10.09
N ARG A 296 18.17 -11.04 9.79
CA ARG A 296 18.93 -12.27 9.52
C ARG A 296 18.98 -13.19 10.74
N ARG A 297 19.21 -12.64 11.93
CA ARG A 297 19.17 -13.42 13.19
C ARG A 297 17.78 -13.97 13.49
N ALA A 298 16.73 -13.18 13.24
CA ALA A 298 15.34 -13.54 13.54
C ALA A 298 14.79 -14.64 12.62
N PHE A 299 15.20 -14.64 11.34
CA PHE A 299 14.60 -15.50 10.30
C PHE A 299 15.59 -16.46 9.62
N GLY A 300 16.89 -16.38 9.90
CA GLY A 300 17.93 -17.19 9.25
C GLY A 300 18.17 -18.58 9.84
N GLY A 301 17.67 -18.88 11.05
CA GLY A 301 17.89 -20.16 11.74
C GLY A 301 16.84 -21.25 11.45
N GLU A 302 16.86 -22.36 12.19
CA GLU A 302 15.86 -23.44 12.06
C GLU A 302 14.49 -23.07 12.64
N ARG A 303 14.49 -22.21 13.66
CA ARG A 303 13.27 -21.66 14.28
C ARG A 303 13.08 -20.21 13.85
N MET A 304 11.85 -19.86 13.51
CA MET A 304 11.45 -18.47 13.36
C MET A 304 11.38 -17.83 14.75
N LEU A 305 12.03 -16.67 14.93
CA LEU A 305 12.16 -15.98 16.22
C LEU A 305 12.80 -16.89 17.30
N PRO A 306 14.12 -17.14 17.24
CA PRO A 306 14.79 -18.04 18.18
C PRO A 306 14.63 -17.57 19.63
N GLU A 307 14.64 -18.54 20.56
CA GLU A 307 14.61 -18.28 22.00
C GLU A 307 15.77 -17.33 22.40
N GLY A 308 15.45 -16.29 23.19
CA GLY A 308 16.42 -15.26 23.58
C GLY A 308 16.54 -14.07 22.62
N LEU A 309 15.80 -14.06 21.50
CA LEU A 309 15.66 -12.83 20.71
C LEU A 309 14.85 -11.79 21.51
N PRO A 310 15.38 -10.59 21.79
CA PRO A 310 14.67 -9.59 22.58
C PRO A 310 13.54 -9.00 21.72
N VAL A 311 12.32 -9.52 21.89
CA VAL A 311 11.11 -8.96 21.31
C VAL A 311 10.40 -8.12 22.37
N GLY A 312 10.26 -6.83 22.12
CA GLY A 312 9.56 -5.91 23.01
C GLY A 312 8.06 -6.19 23.12
N PRO A 313 7.36 -5.52 24.07
CA PRO A 313 5.95 -5.75 24.32
C PRO A 313 5.08 -5.36 23.13
N ALA A 314 3.85 -5.89 23.08
CA ALA A 314 2.90 -5.55 22.04
C ALA A 314 2.57 -4.05 22.03
N ARG A 315 2.73 -3.39 20.89
CA ARG A 315 2.34 -1.99 20.70
C ARG A 315 1.25 -1.83 19.66
N GLN A 316 0.41 -0.82 19.87
CA GLN A 316 -0.56 -0.35 18.89
C GLN A 316 0.11 0.63 17.93
N LEU A 317 -0.28 0.59 16.66
CA LEU A 317 0.01 1.67 15.73
C LEU A 317 -0.81 2.90 16.14
N VAL A 318 -0.16 4.07 16.18
CA VAL A 318 -0.82 5.33 16.52
C VAL A 318 -1.95 5.58 15.52
N GLN A 319 -3.18 5.73 16.01
CA GLN A 319 -4.32 6.04 15.18
C GLN A 319 -4.39 7.55 14.94
N GLN A 320 -4.55 7.96 13.68
CA GLN A 320 -5.03 9.31 13.40
C GLN A 320 -6.53 9.35 13.75
N PRO A 321 -6.98 10.33 14.56
CA PRO A 321 -8.39 10.44 14.91
C PRO A 321 -9.25 10.67 13.67
N LEU A 322 -10.52 10.24 13.73
CA LEU A 322 -11.54 10.63 12.74
C LEU A 322 -11.74 12.14 12.81
N VAL A 323 -11.05 12.90 11.96
CA VAL A 323 -11.12 14.37 11.97
C VAL A 323 -12.25 14.84 11.06
N ARG A 324 -13.42 15.07 11.65
CA ARG A 324 -14.34 16.14 11.21
C ARG A 324 -14.89 16.85 12.45
N GLU A 325 -14.62 18.14 12.58
CA GLU A 325 -15.14 18.98 13.65
C GLU A 325 -16.58 19.41 13.35
N ILE A 326 -17.53 18.48 13.43
CA ILE A 326 -18.93 18.86 13.56
C ILE A 326 -19.23 18.92 15.06
N PRO A 327 -19.52 20.09 15.65
CA PRO A 327 -19.84 20.13 17.08
C PRO A 327 -21.13 19.33 17.35
N VAL A 328 -21.05 18.30 18.17
CA VAL A 328 -22.22 17.62 18.74
C VAL A 328 -22.43 18.07 20.17
N ASP A 329 -23.69 18.31 20.54
CA ASP A 329 -24.08 18.61 21.92
C ASP A 329 -23.77 17.38 22.81
N PRO A 330 -22.91 17.52 23.84
CA PRO A 330 -22.57 16.42 24.75
C PRO A 330 -23.75 15.83 25.52
N ALA A 331 -24.85 16.57 25.67
CA ALA A 331 -26.07 16.11 26.35
C ALA A 331 -27.02 15.36 25.41
N ARG A 332 -26.85 15.49 24.09
CA ARG A 332 -27.70 14.84 23.11
C ARG A 332 -27.48 13.33 23.13
N SER A 333 -28.58 12.58 23.11
CA SER A 333 -28.55 11.12 23.05
C SER A 333 -28.45 10.62 21.61
N TRP A 334 -27.60 9.63 21.39
CA TRP A 334 -27.27 9.02 20.11
C TRP A 334 -27.48 7.51 20.18
N GLN A 335 -27.79 6.90 19.04
CA GLN A 335 -27.94 5.45 18.89
C GLN A 335 -27.33 4.99 17.57
N ARG A 336 -26.87 3.73 17.51
CA ARG A 336 -26.35 3.14 16.27
C ARG A 336 -27.41 3.10 15.18
N ILE A 337 -26.96 3.21 13.93
CA ILE A 337 -27.77 2.86 12.77
C ILE A 337 -27.65 1.35 12.52
N GLU A 338 -28.78 0.70 12.27
CA GLU A 338 -28.84 -0.73 11.92
C GLU A 338 -28.08 -1.03 10.62
N GLY A 339 -27.54 -2.25 10.51
CA GLY A 339 -26.79 -2.67 9.31
C GLY A 339 -25.30 -2.30 9.33
N THR A 340 -24.80 -1.70 10.42
CA THR A 340 -23.36 -1.58 10.68
C THR A 340 -22.85 -2.83 11.39
N ILE A 341 -21.87 -3.49 10.80
CA ILE A 341 -21.23 -4.69 11.34
C ILE A 341 -19.94 -4.28 12.05
N LEU A 342 -19.74 -4.78 13.26
CA LEU A 342 -18.50 -4.65 14.01
C LEU A 342 -17.66 -5.91 13.86
N HIS A 343 -16.43 -5.75 13.37
CA HIS A 343 -15.40 -6.79 13.44
C HIS A 343 -14.39 -6.40 14.53
N GLN A 344 -14.21 -7.25 15.53
CA GLN A 344 -13.24 -7.01 16.60
C GLN A 344 -12.02 -7.93 16.45
N ARG A 345 -10.80 -7.36 16.58
CA ARG A 345 -9.54 -8.11 16.62
C ARG A 345 -8.64 -7.52 17.69
N GLY A 346 -8.39 -8.27 18.76
CA GLY A 346 -7.66 -7.79 19.93
C GLY A 346 -8.33 -6.56 20.54
N SER A 347 -7.57 -5.47 20.68
CA SER A 347 -8.04 -4.20 21.23
C SER A 347 -8.66 -3.23 20.22
N ALA A 348 -8.63 -3.55 18.92
CA ALA A 348 -9.16 -2.69 17.87
C ALA A 348 -10.52 -3.19 17.37
N GLY A 349 -11.39 -2.23 17.02
CA GLY A 349 -12.65 -2.49 16.34
C GLY A 349 -12.63 -1.96 14.91
N PHE A 350 -13.39 -2.60 14.03
CA PHE A 350 -13.59 -2.14 12.66
C PHE A 350 -15.07 -2.14 12.34
N LEU A 351 -15.58 -1.00 11.89
CA LEU A 351 -16.96 -0.85 11.46
C LEU A 351 -17.01 -0.95 9.94
N ALA A 352 -18.00 -1.68 9.44
CA ALA A 352 -18.32 -1.79 8.04
C ALA A 352 -19.84 -1.73 7.86
N ARG A 353 -20.32 -1.03 6.83
CA ARG A 353 -21.74 -1.12 6.44
C ARG A 353 -21.92 -2.34 5.55
N LYS A 354 -23.03 -3.06 5.72
CA LYS A 354 -23.35 -4.28 4.95
C LYS A 354 -23.31 -4.08 3.42
N ASP A 355 -23.55 -2.86 2.97
CA ASP A 355 -23.60 -2.41 1.56
C ASP A 355 -22.53 -1.37 1.21
N GLY A 356 -21.63 -1.02 2.14
CA GLY A 356 -20.63 0.03 1.96
C GLY A 356 -19.26 -0.51 1.59
N ALA A 357 -18.49 0.32 0.84
CA ALA A 357 -17.08 0.06 0.54
C ALA A 357 -16.14 0.54 1.66
N THR A 358 -16.60 1.44 2.54
CA THR A 358 -15.78 2.06 3.58
C THR A 358 -15.67 1.18 4.83
N ILE A 359 -14.47 1.11 5.40
CA ILE A 359 -14.19 0.51 6.71
C ILE A 359 -13.64 1.60 7.62
N TRP A 360 -14.25 1.79 8.79
CA TRP A 360 -13.76 2.69 9.81
C TRP A 360 -13.03 1.91 10.89
N THR A 361 -11.87 2.39 11.33
CA THR A 361 -11.14 1.77 12.44
C THR A 361 -11.43 2.50 13.74
N LEU A 362 -11.61 1.75 14.82
CA LEU A 362 -11.85 2.24 16.17
C LEU A 362 -10.67 1.88 17.07
N ASP A 363 -10.14 2.85 17.80
CA ASP A 363 -9.27 2.60 18.96
C ASP A 363 -10.06 1.99 20.12
N ARG A 364 -9.37 1.69 21.22
CA ARG A 364 -9.99 1.07 22.40
C ARG A 364 -11.11 1.92 23.00
N THR A 365 -10.94 3.24 23.05
CA THR A 365 -11.94 4.17 23.59
C THR A 365 -13.14 4.24 22.65
N ALA A 366 -12.90 4.34 21.35
CA ALA A 366 -13.92 4.41 20.34
C ALA A 366 -14.72 3.11 20.21
N LEU A 367 -14.07 1.96 20.36
CA LEU A 367 -14.71 0.65 20.45
C LEU A 367 -15.62 0.58 21.69
N ALA A 368 -15.17 1.05 22.84
CA ALA A 368 -15.99 1.06 24.05
C ALA A 368 -17.21 1.98 23.91
N VAL A 369 -17.03 3.20 23.39
CA VAL A 369 -18.15 4.11 23.08
C VAL A 369 -19.12 3.46 22.08
N TRP A 370 -18.59 2.85 21.02
CA TRP A 370 -19.41 2.12 20.06
C TRP A 370 -20.21 1.04 20.77
N MET A 371 -19.59 0.20 21.61
CA MET A 371 -20.24 -0.85 22.40
C MET A 371 -21.38 -0.30 23.28
N MET A 372 -21.18 0.85 23.94
CA MET A 372 -22.21 1.48 24.77
C MET A 372 -23.42 1.99 23.98
N LEU A 373 -23.22 2.42 22.73
CA LEU A 373 -24.29 2.86 21.82
C LEU A 373 -25.23 1.74 21.35
N GLU A 374 -25.05 0.50 21.83
CA GLU A 374 -26.11 -0.53 21.73
C GLU A 374 -27.41 -0.04 22.35
N HIS A 375 -27.30 0.78 23.41
CA HIS A 375 -28.41 1.53 23.98
C HIS A 375 -28.22 3.02 23.68
N PRO A 376 -29.31 3.78 23.47
CA PRO A 376 -29.23 5.23 23.32
C PRO A 376 -28.47 5.89 24.47
N GLY A 377 -27.48 6.74 24.17
CA GLY A 377 -26.71 7.42 25.20
C GLY A 377 -26.03 8.70 24.72
N SER A 378 -25.66 9.56 25.67
CA SER A 378 -25.02 10.86 25.42
C SER A 378 -23.52 10.81 25.72
N ALA A 379 -22.76 11.76 25.16
CA ALA A 379 -21.32 11.86 25.43
C ALA A 379 -21.03 12.05 26.93
N ALA A 380 -21.86 12.85 27.61
CA ALA A 380 -21.77 13.07 29.04
C ALA A 380 -21.98 11.78 29.85
N GLY A 381 -23.06 11.03 29.58
CA GLY A 381 -23.35 9.79 30.28
C GLY A 381 -22.31 8.69 30.01
N MET A 382 -21.79 8.62 28.78
CA MET A 382 -20.71 7.67 28.45
C MET A 382 -19.39 8.03 29.15
N ALA A 383 -19.08 9.32 29.26
CA ALA A 383 -17.88 9.77 29.96
C ALA A 383 -17.92 9.44 31.45
N GLU A 384 -19.09 9.45 32.09
CA GLU A 384 -19.26 9.07 33.49
C GLU A 384 -18.88 7.61 33.72
N ILE A 385 -19.39 6.71 32.87
CA ILE A 385 -19.10 5.27 32.95
C ILE A 385 -17.64 4.97 32.57
N LEU A 386 -17.12 5.58 31.51
CA LEU A 386 -15.74 5.34 31.05
C LEU A 386 -14.69 5.92 32.02
N ALA A 387 -15.05 6.88 32.86
CA ALA A 387 -14.15 7.39 33.90
C ALA A 387 -13.78 6.34 34.95
N GLU A 388 -14.60 5.30 35.14
CA GLU A 388 -14.27 4.17 36.02
C GLU A 388 -13.22 3.24 35.38
N ILE A 389 -13.22 3.15 34.05
CA ILE A 389 -12.32 2.28 33.26
C ILE A 389 -10.98 3.00 32.96
N PHE A 390 -11.00 4.34 32.89
CA PHE A 390 -9.84 5.19 32.61
C PHE A 390 -9.62 6.22 33.73
N PRO A 391 -9.23 5.78 34.95
CA PRO A 391 -9.15 6.64 36.14
C PRO A 391 -8.13 7.79 35.99
N ASP A 392 -7.10 7.61 35.16
CA ASP A 392 -6.03 8.59 34.95
C ASP A 392 -6.42 9.72 33.97
N GLN A 393 -7.61 9.66 33.35
CA GLN A 393 -8.07 10.68 32.40
C GLN A 393 -9.12 11.62 33.02
N PRO A 394 -8.94 12.95 32.94
CA PRO A 394 -9.96 13.89 33.42
C PRO A 394 -11.30 13.72 32.71
N ARG A 395 -12.40 13.60 33.46
CA ARG A 395 -13.77 13.41 32.93
C ARG A 395 -14.15 14.41 31.83
N ARG A 396 -13.76 15.68 31.99
CA ARG A 396 -14.01 16.74 31.00
C ARG A 396 -13.29 16.48 29.67
N ARG A 397 -12.10 15.88 29.70
CA ARG A 397 -11.35 15.46 28.51
C ARG A 397 -12.04 14.27 27.84
N LEU A 398 -12.43 13.26 28.62
CA LEU A 398 -13.19 12.11 28.10
C LEU A 398 -14.48 12.55 27.41
N ALA A 399 -15.30 13.40 28.04
CA ALA A 399 -16.54 13.88 27.44
C ALA A 399 -16.33 14.64 26.12
N ARG A 400 -15.28 15.47 26.04
CA ARG A 400 -14.92 16.17 24.80
C ARG A 400 -14.45 15.21 23.70
N ASP A 401 -13.61 14.24 24.06
CA ASP A 401 -13.05 13.29 23.10
C ASP A 401 -14.13 12.32 22.60
N ILE A 402 -15.06 11.91 23.47
CA ILE A 402 -16.27 11.14 23.11
C ILE A 402 -17.20 11.98 22.22
N ALA A 403 -17.43 13.25 22.54
CA ALA A 403 -18.24 14.12 21.68
C ALA A 403 -17.63 14.25 20.28
N ARG A 404 -16.31 14.44 20.17
CA ARG A 404 -15.61 14.45 18.86
C ARG A 404 -15.76 13.13 18.11
N LEU A 405 -15.68 12.00 18.82
CA LEU A 405 -15.93 10.70 18.21
C LEU A 405 -17.37 10.57 17.68
N LEU A 406 -18.37 10.92 18.50
CA LEU A 406 -19.78 10.87 18.10
C LEU A 406 -20.05 11.78 16.89
N ALA A 407 -19.42 12.95 16.84
CA ALA A 407 -19.46 13.83 15.68
C ALA A 407 -18.94 13.14 14.41
N GLY A 408 -17.77 12.50 14.49
CA GLY A 408 -17.21 11.73 13.38
C GLY A 408 -18.13 10.60 12.95
N LEU A 409 -18.63 9.79 13.89
CA LEU A 409 -19.56 8.71 13.60
C LEU A 409 -20.88 9.20 12.97
N TRP A 410 -21.38 10.35 13.39
CA TRP A 410 -22.59 10.94 12.81
C TRP A 410 -22.35 11.47 11.40
N ALA A 411 -21.22 12.15 11.17
CA ALA A 411 -20.82 12.64 9.85
C ALA A 411 -20.69 11.50 8.82
N GLU A 412 -20.22 10.35 9.26
CA GLU A 412 -20.09 9.13 8.46
C GLU A 412 -21.40 8.31 8.36
N GLY A 413 -22.48 8.79 9.00
CA GLY A 413 -23.79 8.14 8.96
C GLY A 413 -23.85 6.79 9.67
N LEU A 414 -23.04 6.59 10.71
CA LEU A 414 -22.97 5.36 11.52
C LEU A 414 -23.87 5.41 12.76
N ILE A 415 -24.18 6.62 13.22
CA ILE A 415 -25.08 6.85 14.35
C ILE A 415 -26.12 7.91 13.95
N ARG A 416 -27.25 7.91 14.66
CA ARG A 416 -28.31 8.91 14.53
C ARG A 416 -28.73 9.43 15.90
N PRO A 417 -29.31 10.65 15.98
CA PRO A 417 -29.97 11.09 17.20
C PRO A 417 -30.98 10.03 17.65
N ALA A 418 -30.96 9.69 18.94
CA ALA A 418 -32.01 8.87 19.51
C ALA A 418 -33.33 9.66 19.49
N LEU A 419 -34.43 8.99 19.16
CA LEU A 419 -35.74 9.61 19.32
C LEU A 419 -35.95 9.89 20.81
N PRO A 420 -36.53 11.04 21.19
CA PRO A 420 -36.87 11.28 22.59
C PRO A 420 -37.76 10.12 23.04
N SER A 421 -37.38 9.49 24.15
CA SER A 421 -38.23 8.51 24.81
C SER A 421 -39.59 9.18 25.01
N GLY A 422 -40.61 8.74 24.27
CA GLY A 422 -41.97 9.21 24.51
C GLY A 422 -42.31 8.97 25.99
N PRO A 423 -43.11 9.83 26.63
CA PRO A 423 -43.50 9.59 28.01
C PRO A 423 -44.08 8.18 28.09
N GLY A 424 -43.45 7.33 28.91
CA GLY A 424 -43.91 5.96 29.14
C GLY A 424 -45.40 6.01 29.46
N ARG A 425 -46.21 5.27 28.70
CA ARG A 425 -47.61 5.08 29.06
C ARG A 425 -47.64 4.33 30.40
N PRO A 426 -48.31 4.87 31.44
CA PRO A 426 -48.61 4.10 32.64
C PRO A 426 -49.51 2.90 32.33
#